data_AF-A0A4V6KV34-F1
#
_entry.id   AF-A0A4V6KV34-F1
#
_cell.length_a   1.000
_cell.length_b   1.000
_cell.length_c   1.000
_cell.angle_alpha   90.00
_cell.angle_beta   90.00
_cell.angle_gamma   90.00
#
_symmetry.space_group_name_H-M   'P 1'
#
loop_
_entity.id
_entity.type
_entity.pdbx_description
1 polymer ?
#
loop_
_entity_poly.entity_id
_entity_poly.type
_entity_poly.pdbx_seq_one_letter_code
_entity_poly.pdbx_strand_id
1 'polypeptide(L)'
;MPTSADFHHDPLRRRLLTAMALSPLLFSLPSRATDLPDITRIAALEWLPVELLIALGVMPQAVADIHNYNLWVQDPRLPDSVIDVGQRTEPNLELLQQLKPSLILLSKGYGPSPQKLQPIGPTMEFGFNDGSGKPLTVGKNSLLQLAQRIGLEARATQHLQQFDAFMLEARNRLAGYRQQPLLLFSLLDPRHVLVIGQKSLFQEVMDQLGIENAWQGETNFWGTSVVGIERLATIKKCASDLSRSW
;
A
#
# COMPACT_ATOMS: atom_id res chain seq x y z
N MET A 1 -61.80 63.67 -8.04
CA MET A 1 -60.73 63.29 -7.10
C MET A 1 -60.53 61.78 -7.19
N PRO A 2 -59.40 61.25 -7.68
CA PRO A 2 -59.12 59.83 -7.60
C PRO A 2 -58.37 59.53 -6.30
N THR A 3 -58.84 58.53 -5.59
CA THR A 3 -58.23 57.95 -4.39
C THR A 3 -57.00 57.13 -4.77
N SER A 4 -55.86 57.46 -4.16
CA SER A 4 -54.62 56.69 -4.23
C SER A 4 -54.79 55.36 -3.51
N ALA A 5 -54.68 54.25 -4.25
CA ALA A 5 -54.57 52.92 -3.66
C ALA A 5 -53.09 52.64 -3.34
N ASP A 6 -52.79 52.59 -2.03
CA ASP A 6 -51.48 52.21 -1.51
C ASP A 6 -51.19 50.74 -1.81
N PHE A 7 -50.13 50.48 -2.57
CA PHE A 7 -49.60 49.15 -2.81
C PHE A 7 -48.76 48.69 -1.61
N HIS A 8 -49.37 47.95 -0.68
CA HIS A 8 -48.63 47.21 0.34
C HIS A 8 -47.66 46.23 -0.32
N HIS A 9 -46.36 46.53 -0.20
CA HIS A 9 -45.29 45.66 -0.66
C HIS A 9 -45.11 44.52 0.35
N ASP A 10 -45.63 43.33 0.02
CA ASP A 10 -45.45 42.13 0.83
C ASP A 10 -44.00 41.61 0.73
N PRO A 11 -43.19 41.72 1.79
CA PRO A 11 -41.79 41.29 1.77
C PRO A 11 -41.65 39.78 1.60
N LEU A 12 -42.66 38.98 1.95
CA LEU A 12 -42.64 37.53 1.76
C LEU A 12 -42.77 37.15 0.29
N ARG A 13 -43.64 37.84 -0.46
CA ARG A 13 -43.83 37.62 -1.90
C ARG A 13 -42.56 37.96 -2.69
N ARG A 14 -41.86 39.03 -2.31
CA ARG A 14 -40.58 39.42 -2.91
C ARG A 14 -39.46 38.42 -2.60
N ARG A 15 -39.44 37.84 -1.39
CA ARG A 15 -38.51 36.78 -0.98
C ARG A 15 -38.78 35.45 -1.69
N LEU A 16 -40.05 35.10 -1.90
CA LEU A 16 -40.44 33.88 -2.62
C LEU A 16 -40.06 33.96 -4.10
N LEU A 17 -40.28 35.11 -4.74
CA LEU A 17 -39.91 35.33 -6.14
C LEU A 17 -38.38 35.37 -6.34
N THR A 18 -37.62 35.90 -5.37
CA THR A 18 -36.15 35.82 -5.41
C THR A 18 -35.63 34.41 -5.17
N ALA A 19 -36.26 33.63 -4.27
CA ALA A 19 -35.92 32.22 -4.07
C ALA A 19 -36.21 31.37 -5.31
N MET A 20 -37.31 31.62 -6.03
CA MET A 20 -37.63 30.93 -7.29
C MET A 20 -36.69 31.33 -8.44
N ALA A 21 -36.28 32.60 -8.52
CA ALA A 21 -35.34 33.08 -9.53
C ALA A 21 -33.90 32.53 -9.35
N LEU A 22 -33.54 32.11 -8.13
CA LEU A 22 -32.26 31.46 -7.81
C LEU A 22 -32.31 29.94 -7.95
N SER A 23 -33.50 29.33 -8.11
CA SER A 23 -33.68 27.89 -8.25
C SER A 23 -32.98 27.26 -9.48
N PRO A 24 -32.94 27.89 -10.68
CA PRO A 24 -32.18 27.34 -11.81
C PRO A 24 -30.65 27.46 -11.65
N LEU A 25 -30.17 28.35 -10.77
CA LEU A 25 -28.74 28.52 -10.48
C LEU A 25 -28.20 27.44 -9.52
N LEU A 26 -29.06 26.75 -8.78
CA LEU A 26 -28.68 25.59 -7.95
C LEU A 26 -28.41 24.34 -8.80
N PHE A 27 -29.00 24.23 -9.98
CA PHE A 27 -28.76 23.12 -10.93
C PHE A 27 -27.51 23.32 -11.81
N SER A 28 -26.84 24.47 -11.72
CA SER A 28 -25.65 24.81 -12.51
C SER A 28 -24.35 24.79 -11.69
N LEU A 29 -24.39 24.31 -10.45
CA LEU A 29 -23.15 23.93 -9.77
C LEU A 29 -22.58 22.71 -10.50
N PRO A 30 -21.37 22.78 -11.08
CA PRO A 30 -20.71 21.58 -11.53
C PRO A 30 -20.50 20.72 -10.29
N SER A 31 -21.25 19.62 -10.17
CA SER A 31 -20.80 18.51 -9.35
C SER A 31 -19.46 18.11 -9.95
N ARG A 32 -18.35 18.55 -9.35
CA ARG A 32 -17.09 17.84 -9.48
C ARG A 32 -17.31 16.51 -8.75
N ALA A 33 -18.01 15.59 -9.41
CA ALA A 33 -17.72 14.19 -9.20
C ALA A 33 -16.24 14.07 -9.52
N THR A 34 -15.41 13.90 -8.50
CA THR A 34 -14.03 13.49 -8.71
C THR A 34 -14.14 12.11 -9.32
N ASP A 35 -14.07 12.01 -10.65
CA ASP A 35 -14.15 10.71 -11.32
C ASP A 35 -13.05 9.84 -10.72
N LEU A 36 -13.48 8.83 -9.96
CA LEU A 36 -12.58 7.87 -9.37
C LEU A 36 -11.82 7.16 -10.50
N PRO A 37 -10.54 6.80 -10.30
CA PRO A 37 -9.82 6.00 -11.27
C PRO A 37 -10.61 4.72 -11.60
N ASP A 38 -10.73 4.42 -12.89
CA ASP A 38 -11.27 3.17 -13.37
C ASP A 38 -10.35 2.02 -12.92
N ILE A 39 -10.81 1.24 -11.94
CA ILE A 39 -10.02 0.17 -11.30
C ILE A 39 -9.60 -0.95 -12.26
N THR A 40 -10.21 -1.05 -13.45
CA THR A 40 -9.83 -2.04 -14.47
C THR A 40 -8.64 -1.60 -15.33
N ARG A 41 -8.21 -0.34 -15.20
CA ARG A 41 -7.12 0.27 -15.99
C ARG A 41 -6.00 0.84 -15.13
N ILE A 42 -5.70 0.21 -13.99
CA ILE A 42 -4.60 0.63 -13.13
C ILE A 42 -3.32 -0.10 -13.54
N ALA A 43 -2.23 0.65 -13.71
CA ALA A 43 -0.89 0.11 -13.91
C ALA A 43 -0.05 0.26 -12.64
N ALA A 44 0.75 -0.74 -12.28
CA ALA A 44 1.66 -0.69 -11.14
C ALA A 44 3.10 -0.94 -11.61
N LEU A 45 3.98 0.04 -11.39
CA LEU A 45 5.38 -0.01 -11.86
C LEU A 45 6.35 -0.50 -10.79
N GLU A 46 5.83 -0.95 -9.65
CA GLU A 46 6.58 -1.53 -8.55
C GLU A 46 5.70 -2.55 -7.80
N TRP A 47 6.30 -3.52 -7.11
CA TRP A 47 5.58 -4.65 -6.53
C TRP A 47 4.85 -4.32 -5.22
N LEU A 48 5.30 -3.33 -4.44
CA LEU A 48 4.55 -2.86 -3.27
C LEU A 48 3.11 -2.44 -3.64
N PRO A 49 2.88 -1.53 -4.61
CA PRO A 49 1.52 -1.18 -5.00
C PRO A 49 0.75 -2.29 -5.72
N VAL A 50 1.42 -3.30 -6.30
CA VAL A 50 0.73 -4.51 -6.81
C VAL A 50 0.04 -5.24 -5.66
N GLU A 51 0.76 -5.47 -4.56
CA GLU A 51 0.20 -6.16 -3.39
C GLU A 51 -0.96 -5.37 -2.77
N LEU A 52 -0.84 -4.04 -2.69
CA LEU A 52 -1.91 -3.17 -2.20
C LEU A 52 -3.19 -3.28 -3.06
N LEU A 53 -3.08 -3.32 -4.38
CA LEU A 53 -4.24 -3.50 -5.27
C LEU A 53 -4.91 -4.85 -5.06
N ILE A 54 -4.11 -5.91 -5.00
CA ILE A 54 -4.63 -7.28 -4.85
C ILE A 54 -5.30 -7.46 -3.48
N ALA A 55 -4.75 -6.85 -2.43
CA ALA A 55 -5.38 -6.80 -1.11
C ALA A 55 -6.77 -6.14 -1.13
N LEU A 56 -7.01 -5.18 -2.04
CA LEU A 56 -8.32 -4.56 -2.29
C LEU A 56 -9.21 -5.36 -3.25
N GLY A 57 -8.78 -6.54 -3.68
CA GLY A 57 -9.47 -7.37 -4.65
C GLY A 57 -9.49 -6.76 -6.05
N VAL A 58 -8.46 -6.00 -6.42
CA VAL A 58 -8.28 -5.40 -7.75
C VAL A 58 -7.04 -6.02 -8.39
N MET A 59 -7.19 -6.61 -9.56
CA MET A 59 -6.05 -7.03 -10.37
C MET A 59 -5.60 -5.86 -11.25
N PRO A 60 -4.30 -5.52 -11.25
CA PRO A 60 -3.79 -4.48 -12.14
C PRO A 60 -3.96 -4.88 -13.61
N GLN A 61 -4.21 -3.90 -14.47
CA GLN A 61 -4.18 -4.09 -15.92
C GLN A 61 -2.77 -4.42 -16.40
N ALA A 62 -1.78 -3.77 -15.79
CA ALA A 62 -0.38 -3.88 -16.18
C ALA A 62 0.55 -3.81 -14.97
N VAL A 63 1.62 -4.60 -15.01
CA VAL A 63 2.63 -4.68 -13.95
C VAL A 63 4.02 -4.66 -14.58
N ALA A 64 4.94 -3.94 -13.95
CA ALA A 64 6.35 -4.00 -14.34
C ALA A 64 7.03 -5.26 -13.78
N ASP A 65 7.81 -5.93 -14.63
CA ASP A 65 8.74 -6.99 -14.27
C ASP A 65 8.04 -8.23 -13.68
N ILE A 66 7.06 -8.77 -14.42
CA ILE A 66 6.25 -9.93 -13.99
C ILE A 66 7.12 -11.17 -13.84
N HIS A 67 8.13 -11.34 -14.71
CA HIS A 67 9.05 -12.47 -14.60
C HIS A 67 9.73 -12.54 -13.23
N ASN A 68 10.34 -11.43 -12.78
CA ASN A 68 11.00 -11.41 -11.48
C ASN A 68 9.99 -11.35 -10.33
N TYR A 69 8.81 -10.75 -10.51
CA TYR A 69 7.73 -10.83 -9.52
C TYR A 69 7.41 -12.30 -9.16
N ASN A 70 7.29 -13.15 -10.18
CA ASN A 70 7.02 -14.57 -10.00
C ASN A 70 8.18 -15.36 -9.38
N LEU A 71 9.40 -14.81 -9.33
CA LEU A 71 10.55 -15.43 -8.66
C LEU A 71 10.68 -14.99 -7.21
N TRP A 72 10.48 -13.69 -6.95
CA TRP A 72 10.78 -13.05 -5.67
C TRP A 72 9.56 -12.91 -4.75
N VAL A 73 8.39 -12.59 -5.30
CA VAL A 73 7.16 -12.41 -4.53
C VAL A 73 6.36 -13.71 -4.51
N GLN A 74 6.20 -14.36 -5.67
CA GLN A 74 5.47 -15.61 -5.89
C GLN A 74 3.96 -15.56 -5.58
N ASP A 75 3.60 -15.11 -4.38
CA ASP A 75 2.22 -14.92 -3.92
C ASP A 75 2.01 -13.45 -3.53
N PRO A 76 0.92 -12.80 -3.98
CA PRO A 76 -0.17 -13.33 -4.79
C PRO A 76 0.18 -13.53 -6.28
N ARG A 77 -0.22 -14.66 -6.88
CA ARG A 77 0.06 -14.92 -8.32
C ARG A 77 -0.70 -13.96 -9.25
N LEU A 78 0.03 -13.37 -10.21
CA LEU A 78 -0.57 -12.57 -11.28
C LEU A 78 -1.16 -13.48 -12.37
N PRO A 79 -2.42 -13.24 -12.83
CA PRO A 79 -2.98 -13.99 -13.94
C PRO A 79 -2.31 -13.60 -15.28
N ASP A 80 -2.34 -14.50 -16.26
CA ASP A 80 -1.72 -14.30 -17.58
C ASP A 80 -2.32 -13.12 -18.37
N SER A 81 -3.48 -12.61 -17.94
CA SER A 81 -4.11 -11.41 -18.50
C SER A 81 -3.42 -10.10 -18.11
N VAL A 82 -2.55 -10.09 -17.10
CA VAL A 82 -1.82 -8.88 -16.68
C VAL A 82 -0.69 -8.60 -17.68
N ILE A 83 -0.65 -7.38 -18.18
CA ILE A 83 0.32 -6.98 -19.21
C ILE A 83 1.65 -6.62 -18.55
N ASP A 84 2.74 -7.26 -19.00
CA ASP A 84 4.09 -6.87 -18.58
C ASP A 84 4.50 -5.57 -19.30
N VAL A 85 4.80 -4.53 -18.52
CA VAL A 85 5.24 -3.22 -19.04
C VAL A 85 6.75 -3.03 -18.95
N GLY A 86 7.53 -4.10 -18.86
CA GLY A 86 8.98 -4.06 -18.84
C GLY A 86 9.55 -3.88 -17.43
N GLN A 87 10.78 -3.39 -17.33
CA GLN A 87 11.49 -3.31 -16.05
C GLN A 87 10.91 -2.23 -15.14
N ARG A 88 10.95 -2.44 -13.82
CA ARG A 88 10.49 -1.43 -12.84
C ARG A 88 11.30 -0.13 -12.89
N THR A 89 12.60 -0.25 -13.21
CA THR A 89 13.51 0.91 -13.37
C THR A 89 13.33 1.60 -14.72
N GLU A 90 13.01 0.84 -15.76
CA GLU A 90 12.89 1.31 -17.15
C GLU A 90 11.66 0.68 -17.82
N PRO A 91 10.44 1.11 -17.44
CA PRO A 91 9.22 0.58 -18.02
C PRO A 91 9.02 1.08 -19.45
N ASN A 92 8.30 0.31 -20.26
CA ASN A 92 7.94 0.65 -21.62
C ASN A 92 6.89 1.78 -21.63
N LEU A 93 7.36 3.01 -21.77
CA LEU A 93 6.52 4.20 -21.76
C LEU A 93 5.59 4.31 -22.96
N GLU A 94 5.98 3.77 -24.12
CA GLU A 94 5.13 3.73 -25.31
C GLU A 94 3.92 2.82 -25.08
N LEU A 95 4.16 1.61 -24.55
CA LEU A 95 3.10 0.69 -24.19
C LEU A 95 2.16 1.31 -23.13
N LEU A 96 2.71 1.94 -22.09
CA LEU A 96 1.90 2.63 -21.09
C LEU A 96 1.02 3.73 -21.71
N GLN A 97 1.52 4.49 -22.70
CA GLN A 97 0.70 5.48 -23.42
C GLN A 97 -0.43 4.83 -24.22
N GLN A 98 -0.17 3.69 -24.85
CA GLN A 98 -1.19 2.94 -25.59
C GLN A 98 -2.29 2.39 -24.67
N LEU A 99 -1.92 1.91 -23.48
CA LEU A 99 -2.85 1.34 -22.50
C LEU A 99 -3.78 2.40 -21.86
N LYS A 100 -3.34 3.66 -21.81
CA LYS A 100 -4.04 4.79 -21.17
C LYS A 100 -4.54 4.46 -19.75
N PRO A 101 -3.63 4.15 -18.80
CA PRO A 101 -4.01 3.84 -17.43
C PRO A 101 -4.82 4.97 -16.80
N SER A 102 -5.83 4.61 -16.01
CA SER A 102 -6.61 5.55 -15.19
C SER A 102 -5.84 6.04 -13.97
N LEU A 103 -4.83 5.27 -13.54
CA LEU A 103 -3.91 5.56 -12.45
C LEU A 103 -2.64 4.72 -12.61
N ILE A 104 -1.48 5.31 -12.33
CA ILE A 104 -0.17 4.65 -12.33
C ILE A 104 0.38 4.65 -10.90
N LEU A 105 0.63 3.47 -10.35
CA LEU A 105 1.14 3.30 -8.98
C LEU A 105 2.64 3.09 -8.97
N LEU A 106 3.31 3.75 -8.02
CA LEU A 106 4.78 3.83 -7.92
C LEU A 106 5.23 3.60 -6.47
N SER A 107 6.52 3.30 -6.30
CA SER A 107 7.17 3.33 -4.97
C SER A 107 8.12 4.52 -4.89
N LYS A 108 8.07 5.27 -3.78
CA LYS A 108 8.88 6.46 -3.57
C LYS A 108 10.37 6.12 -3.64
N GLY A 109 11.11 6.87 -4.46
CA GLY A 109 12.56 6.72 -4.59
C GLY A 109 12.99 5.49 -5.41
N TYR A 110 12.08 4.86 -6.14
CA TYR A 110 12.39 3.72 -7.01
C TYR A 110 11.72 3.86 -8.38
N GLY A 111 12.45 3.57 -9.45
CA GLY A 111 11.92 3.62 -10.81
C GLY A 111 11.80 5.05 -11.40
N PRO A 112 10.97 5.24 -12.43
CA PRO A 112 10.80 6.53 -13.08
C PRO A 112 10.16 7.57 -12.15
N SER A 113 10.55 8.84 -12.31
CA SER A 113 9.94 9.92 -11.56
C SER A 113 8.47 10.15 -11.96
N PRO A 114 7.60 10.59 -11.04
CA PRO A 114 6.21 10.95 -11.36
C PRO A 114 6.11 11.98 -12.50
N GLN A 115 7.07 12.91 -12.59
CA GLN A 115 7.10 13.93 -13.64
C GLN A 115 7.28 13.31 -15.03
N LYS A 116 8.06 12.23 -15.15
CA LYS A 116 8.24 11.51 -16.42
C LYS A 116 6.96 10.82 -16.89
N LEU A 117 6.08 10.46 -15.95
CA LEU A 117 4.84 9.74 -16.19
C LEU A 117 3.62 10.65 -16.32
N GLN A 118 3.73 11.91 -15.92
CA GLN A 118 2.66 12.90 -16.00
C GLN A 118 1.98 12.99 -17.39
N PRO A 119 2.70 12.90 -18.53
CA PRO A 119 2.07 12.91 -19.85
C PRO A 119 1.22 11.66 -20.16
N ILE A 120 1.44 10.56 -19.43
CA ILE A 120 0.78 9.27 -19.64
C ILE A 120 -0.52 9.17 -18.84
N GLY A 121 -0.49 9.59 -17.58
CA GLY A 121 -1.64 9.49 -16.69
C GLY A 121 -1.33 9.97 -15.27
N PRO A 122 -2.37 10.05 -14.41
CA PRO A 122 -2.18 10.43 -13.02
C PRO A 122 -1.38 9.36 -12.28
N THR A 123 -0.54 9.80 -11.33
CA THR A 123 0.33 8.93 -10.54
C THR A 123 -0.02 8.97 -9.05
N MET A 124 0.34 7.90 -8.33
CA MET A 124 0.31 7.83 -6.88
C MET A 124 1.52 7.05 -6.37
N GLU A 125 2.25 7.63 -5.42
CA GLU A 125 3.48 7.04 -4.88
C GLU A 125 3.31 6.53 -3.44
N PHE A 126 3.83 5.34 -3.18
CA PHE A 126 3.84 4.72 -1.85
C PHE A 126 5.25 4.62 -1.29
N GLY A 127 5.43 4.96 -0.02
CA GLY A 127 6.69 4.69 0.66
C GLY A 127 6.65 3.31 1.29
N PHE A 128 7.72 2.52 1.19
CA PHE A 128 7.85 1.30 1.98
C PHE A 128 8.06 1.62 3.48
N ASN A 129 8.79 2.69 3.77
CA ASN A 129 9.08 3.16 5.11
C ASN A 129 9.05 4.70 5.09
N ASP A 130 8.65 5.31 6.20
CA ASP A 130 8.57 6.77 6.38
C ASP A 130 9.64 7.31 7.34
N GLY A 131 10.60 6.46 7.74
CA GLY A 131 11.65 6.77 8.70
C GLY A 131 11.28 6.40 10.14
N SER A 132 10.03 6.02 10.42
CA SER A 132 9.62 5.51 11.74
C SER A 132 10.21 4.13 12.06
N GLY A 133 10.68 3.40 11.04
CA GLY A 133 11.10 2.01 11.20
C GLY A 133 9.93 1.05 11.37
N LYS A 134 8.74 1.41 10.86
CA LYS A 134 7.52 0.60 10.92
C LYS A 134 6.90 0.34 9.54
N PRO A 135 7.56 -0.46 8.67
CA PRO A 135 7.06 -0.69 7.30
C PRO A 135 5.68 -1.36 7.23
N LEU A 136 5.30 -2.20 8.20
CA LEU A 136 3.98 -2.83 8.21
C LEU A 136 2.91 -1.79 8.48
N THR A 137 3.13 -0.91 9.46
CA THR A 137 2.22 0.21 9.73
C THR A 137 2.10 1.13 8.52
N VAL A 138 3.22 1.44 7.86
CA VAL A 138 3.22 2.25 6.62
C VAL A 138 2.46 1.55 5.49
N GLY A 139 2.60 0.23 5.34
CA GLY A 139 1.85 -0.58 4.37
C GLY A 139 0.33 -0.56 4.64
N LYS A 140 -0.10 -0.73 5.89
CA LYS A 140 -1.53 -0.62 6.28
C LYS A 140 -2.10 0.76 5.95
N ASN A 141 -1.34 1.83 6.22
CA ASN A 141 -1.74 3.20 5.87
C ASN A 141 -1.80 3.41 4.34
N SER A 142 -0.84 2.83 3.61
CA SER A 142 -0.80 2.88 2.14
C SER A 142 -2.02 2.19 1.51
N LEU A 143 -2.44 1.06 2.07
CA LEU A 143 -3.66 0.35 1.66
C LEU A 143 -4.90 1.24 1.83
N LEU A 144 -5.04 1.89 2.99
CA LEU A 144 -6.16 2.80 3.26
C LEU A 144 -6.16 4.00 2.31
N GLN A 145 -4.99 4.59 2.04
CA GLN A 145 -4.87 5.72 1.11
C GLN A 145 -5.22 5.31 -0.32
N LEU A 146 -4.73 4.15 -0.80
CA LEU A 146 -5.08 3.65 -2.12
C LEU A 146 -6.58 3.38 -2.21
N ALA A 147 -7.16 2.73 -1.20
CA ALA A 147 -8.58 2.43 -1.15
C ALA A 147 -9.44 3.70 -1.21
N GLN A 148 -9.08 4.75 -0.48
CA GLN A 148 -9.73 6.05 -0.59
C GLN A 148 -9.62 6.65 -1.99
N ARG A 149 -8.45 6.52 -2.63
CA ARG A 149 -8.22 7.03 -3.98
C ARG A 149 -9.09 6.35 -5.04
N ILE A 150 -9.43 5.07 -4.85
CA ILE A 150 -10.17 4.27 -5.82
C ILE A 150 -11.59 3.87 -5.36
N GLY A 151 -12.08 4.42 -4.24
CA GLY A 151 -13.43 4.21 -3.72
C GLY A 151 -13.69 2.81 -3.16
N LEU A 152 -12.67 2.17 -2.56
CA LEU A 152 -12.73 0.81 -2.01
C LEU A 152 -12.43 0.75 -0.51
N GLU A 153 -12.73 1.82 0.25
CA GLU A 153 -12.43 1.96 1.68
C GLU A 153 -12.99 0.78 2.50
N ALA A 154 -14.22 0.34 2.20
CA ALA A 154 -14.84 -0.79 2.86
C ALA A 154 -14.04 -2.10 2.69
N ARG A 155 -13.46 -2.33 1.50
CA ARG A 155 -12.61 -3.51 1.24
C ARG A 155 -11.30 -3.44 2.01
N ALA A 156 -10.71 -2.24 2.13
CA ALA A 156 -9.51 -2.05 2.94
C ALA A 156 -9.78 -2.34 4.42
N THR A 157 -10.87 -1.80 4.97
CA THR A 157 -11.27 -2.08 6.35
C THR A 157 -11.47 -3.58 6.58
N GLN A 158 -12.16 -4.26 5.67
CA GLN A 158 -12.36 -5.71 5.74
C GLN A 158 -11.04 -6.48 5.69
N HIS A 159 -10.15 -6.14 4.75
CA HIS A 159 -8.84 -6.79 4.62
C HIS A 159 -7.99 -6.61 5.89
N LEU A 160 -7.96 -5.40 6.48
CA LEU A 160 -7.23 -5.15 7.72
C LEU A 160 -7.81 -5.92 8.91
N GLN A 161 -9.13 -6.04 9.01
CA GLN A 161 -9.77 -6.89 10.03
C GLN A 161 -9.39 -8.36 9.87
N GLN A 162 -9.35 -8.87 8.63
CA GLN A 162 -8.89 -10.23 8.34
C GLN A 162 -7.43 -10.42 8.71
N PHE A 163 -6.57 -9.46 8.38
CA PHE A 163 -5.17 -9.46 8.78
C PHE A 163 -5.01 -9.50 10.32
N ASP A 164 -5.73 -8.64 11.05
CA ASP A 164 -5.63 -8.58 12.51
C ASP A 164 -6.14 -9.88 13.16
N ALA A 165 -7.21 -10.48 12.63
CA ALA A 165 -7.70 -11.79 13.08
C ALA A 165 -6.67 -12.91 12.81
N PHE A 166 -6.08 -12.92 11.60
CA PHE A 166 -5.02 -13.87 11.24
C PHE A 166 -3.80 -13.75 12.16
N MET A 167 -3.36 -12.52 12.45
CA MET A 167 -2.24 -12.27 13.36
C MET A 167 -2.54 -12.74 14.78
N LEU A 168 -3.77 -12.55 15.27
CA LEU A 168 -4.17 -13.03 16.59
C LEU A 168 -4.18 -14.57 16.67
N GLU A 169 -4.70 -15.23 15.63
CA GLU A 169 -4.68 -16.70 15.55
C GLU A 169 -3.24 -17.23 15.47
N ALA A 170 -2.41 -16.64 14.61
CA ALA A 170 -1.00 -16.99 14.47
C ALA A 170 -0.25 -16.79 15.80
N ARG A 171 -0.52 -15.70 16.51
CA ARG A 171 0.05 -15.43 17.83
C ARG A 171 -0.27 -16.56 18.81
N ASN A 172 -1.52 -17.02 18.85
CA ASN A 172 -1.92 -18.11 19.74
C ASN A 172 -1.27 -19.45 19.34
N ARG A 173 -1.28 -19.78 18.05
CA ARG A 173 -0.66 -21.00 17.52
C ARG A 173 0.84 -21.07 17.78
N LEU A 174 1.53 -19.93 17.74
CA LEU A 174 2.98 -19.84 17.92
C LEU A 174 3.41 -19.58 19.38
N ALA A 175 2.51 -19.65 20.36
CA ALA A 175 2.82 -19.34 21.75
C ALA A 175 4.02 -20.14 22.32
N GLY A 176 4.19 -21.40 21.90
CA GLY A 176 5.31 -22.26 22.32
C GLY A 176 6.68 -21.82 21.81
N TYR A 177 6.74 -21.01 20.74
CA TYR A 177 7.99 -20.57 20.12
C TYR A 177 8.52 -19.24 20.67
N ARG A 178 7.75 -18.56 21.54
CA ARG A 178 8.10 -17.23 22.06
C ARG A 178 9.31 -17.21 23.00
N GLN A 179 9.74 -18.37 23.49
CA GLN A 179 10.92 -18.51 24.36
C GLN A 179 12.23 -18.64 23.57
N GLN A 180 12.17 -18.60 22.25
CA GLN A 180 13.34 -18.74 21.38
C GLN A 180 13.40 -17.56 20.40
N PRO A 181 14.52 -16.83 20.33
CA PRO A 181 14.73 -15.83 19.30
C PRO A 181 14.72 -16.47 17.90
N LEU A 182 14.05 -15.83 16.95
CA LEU A 182 13.98 -16.23 15.56
C LEU A 182 14.91 -15.37 14.71
N LEU A 183 15.73 -16.02 13.89
CA LEU A 183 16.53 -15.36 12.86
C LEU A 183 15.87 -15.52 11.50
N LEU A 184 15.62 -14.41 10.83
CA LEU A 184 15.12 -14.38 9.46
C LEU A 184 16.27 -13.98 8.51
N PHE A 185 16.53 -14.81 7.51
CA PHE A 185 17.55 -14.51 6.50
C PHE A 185 17.25 -15.22 5.16
N SER A 186 17.88 -14.73 4.10
CA SER A 186 17.92 -15.38 2.79
C SER A 186 19.37 -15.49 2.30
N LEU A 187 19.70 -16.55 1.56
CA LEU A 187 21.01 -16.70 0.94
C LEU A 187 21.05 -15.87 -0.34
N LEU A 188 22.06 -15.00 -0.46
CA LEU A 188 22.30 -14.24 -1.70
C LEU A 188 23.26 -14.99 -2.61
N ASP A 189 24.32 -15.55 -2.02
CA ASP A 189 25.31 -16.39 -2.69
C ASP A 189 25.97 -17.33 -1.66
N PRO A 190 26.90 -18.23 -2.04
CA PRO A 190 27.51 -19.18 -1.11
C PRO A 190 28.25 -18.58 0.09
N ARG A 191 28.54 -17.27 0.08
CA ARG A 191 29.31 -16.57 1.12
C ARG A 191 28.52 -15.45 1.81
N HIS A 192 27.46 -14.95 1.19
CA HIS A 192 26.69 -13.81 1.72
C HIS A 192 25.23 -14.14 1.98
N VAL A 193 24.73 -13.60 3.08
CA VAL A 193 23.34 -13.74 3.51
C VAL A 193 22.72 -12.37 3.75
N LEU A 194 21.46 -12.23 3.34
CA LEU A 194 20.61 -11.08 3.66
C LEU A 194 19.86 -11.38 4.95
N VAL A 195 20.25 -10.74 6.04
CA VAL A 195 19.57 -10.84 7.34
C VAL A 195 18.48 -9.78 7.44
N ILE A 196 17.33 -10.19 7.95
CA ILE A 196 16.18 -9.32 8.21
C ILE A 196 16.20 -8.96 9.69
N GLY A 197 16.46 -7.69 9.97
CA GLY A 197 16.69 -7.19 11.33
C GLY A 197 15.60 -6.24 11.82
N GLN A 198 15.99 -5.39 12.77
CA GLN A 198 15.13 -4.32 13.28
C GLN A 198 14.70 -3.37 12.16
N LYS A 199 13.56 -2.69 12.36
CA LYS A 199 12.97 -1.75 11.40
C LYS A 199 12.57 -2.35 10.04
N SER A 200 12.57 -3.68 9.92
CA SER A 200 12.04 -4.39 8.77
C SER A 200 10.53 -4.56 8.88
N LEU A 201 9.88 -4.90 7.76
CA LEU A 201 8.48 -5.31 7.74
C LEU A 201 8.19 -6.43 8.74
N PHE A 202 9.09 -7.42 8.78
CA PHE A 202 8.93 -8.59 9.63
C PHE A 202 9.14 -8.29 11.11
N GLN A 203 9.87 -7.22 11.47
CA GLN A 203 10.05 -6.86 12.88
C GLN A 203 8.71 -6.58 13.57
N GLU A 204 7.82 -5.79 12.96
CA GLU A 204 6.50 -5.52 13.55
C GLU A 204 5.60 -6.76 13.60
N VAL A 205 5.74 -7.67 12.63
CA VAL A 205 5.06 -8.98 12.64
C VAL A 205 5.54 -9.79 13.85
N MET A 206 6.85 -9.88 14.04
CA MET A 206 7.46 -10.60 15.15
C MET A 206 7.06 -10.00 16.51
N ASP A 207 7.05 -8.67 16.63
CA ASP A 207 6.60 -7.96 17.83
C ASP A 207 5.13 -8.29 18.16
N GLN A 208 4.24 -8.29 17.17
CA GLN A 208 2.84 -8.66 17.35
C GLN A 208 2.66 -10.14 17.76
N LEU A 209 3.47 -11.04 17.19
CA LEU A 209 3.47 -12.47 17.55
C LEU A 209 4.12 -12.74 18.92
N GLY A 210 4.89 -11.79 19.44
CA GLY A 210 5.69 -11.92 20.66
C GLY A 210 6.90 -12.82 20.48
N ILE A 211 7.52 -12.80 19.29
CA ILE A 211 8.73 -13.56 18.96
C ILE A 211 9.90 -12.59 18.91
N GLU A 212 10.98 -12.89 19.63
CA GLU A 212 12.18 -12.05 19.64
C GLU A 212 12.97 -12.21 18.33
N ASN A 213 13.47 -11.09 17.77
CA ASN A 213 14.39 -11.15 16.64
C ASN A 213 15.81 -11.45 17.11
N ALA A 214 16.41 -12.53 16.60
CA ALA A 214 17.77 -12.93 16.96
C ALA A 214 18.85 -11.97 16.42
N TRP A 215 18.55 -11.17 15.38
CA TRP A 215 19.48 -10.20 14.82
C TRP A 215 19.39 -8.84 15.54
N GLN A 216 20.47 -8.47 16.21
CA GLN A 216 20.62 -7.19 16.92
C GLN A 216 21.67 -6.26 16.29
N GLY A 217 22.18 -6.62 15.10
CA GLY A 217 23.15 -5.81 14.36
C GLY A 217 22.51 -4.68 13.55
N GLU A 218 23.34 -3.84 12.96
CA GLU A 218 22.89 -2.72 12.12
C GLU A 218 22.13 -3.20 10.87
N THR A 219 21.16 -2.38 10.45
CA THR A 219 20.34 -2.59 9.25
C THR A 219 20.25 -1.30 8.42
N ASN A 220 20.04 -1.46 7.12
CA ASN A 220 19.77 -0.35 6.20
C ASN A 220 18.31 0.18 6.34
N PHE A 221 17.91 1.08 5.44
CA PHE A 221 16.57 1.68 5.39
C PHE A 221 15.42 0.65 5.25
N TRP A 222 15.69 -0.48 4.60
CA TRP A 222 14.74 -1.58 4.38
C TRP A 222 14.66 -2.55 5.56
N GLY A 223 15.45 -2.33 6.61
CA GLY A 223 15.56 -3.22 7.76
C GLY A 223 16.36 -4.50 7.46
N THR A 224 17.24 -4.47 6.46
CA THR A 224 18.09 -5.61 6.11
C THR A 224 19.58 -5.32 6.27
N SER A 225 20.38 -6.38 6.39
CA SER A 225 21.84 -6.32 6.47
C SER A 225 22.44 -7.45 5.63
N VAL A 226 23.46 -7.15 4.82
CA VAL A 226 24.19 -8.18 4.07
C VAL A 226 25.46 -8.50 4.83
N VAL A 227 25.63 -9.77 5.23
CA VAL A 227 26.77 -10.22 6.04
C VAL A 227 27.35 -11.52 5.49
N GLY A 228 28.60 -11.82 5.86
CA GLY A 228 29.22 -13.10 5.58
C GLY A 228 28.54 -14.24 6.35
N ILE A 229 28.45 -15.43 5.76
CA ILE A 229 27.77 -16.59 6.34
C ILE A 229 28.35 -17.00 7.71
N GLU A 230 29.64 -16.73 7.96
CA GLU A 230 30.29 -16.98 9.24
C GLU A 230 29.68 -16.19 10.39
N ARG A 231 29.06 -15.03 10.12
CA ARG A 231 28.37 -14.23 11.13
C ARG A 231 27.17 -14.95 11.72
N LEU A 232 26.53 -15.85 10.96
CA LEU A 232 25.42 -16.66 11.45
C LEU A 232 25.83 -17.59 12.60
N ALA A 233 27.08 -18.08 12.60
CA ALA A 233 27.59 -18.94 13.66
C ALA A 233 27.79 -18.20 15.00
N THR A 234 27.88 -16.87 14.97
CA THR A 234 28.07 -16.03 16.17
C THR A 234 26.75 -15.65 16.86
N ILE A 235 25.62 -15.89 16.19
CA ILE A 235 24.30 -15.63 16.76
C ILE A 235 24.04 -16.68 17.84
N LYS A 236 23.92 -16.21 19.09
CA LYS A 236 23.81 -17.09 20.26
C LYS A 236 22.61 -18.04 20.07
N LYS A 237 22.86 -19.34 20.17
CA LYS A 237 21.81 -20.31 20.44
C LYS A 237 21.22 -19.99 21.81
N CYS A 238 19.89 -19.89 21.92
CA CYS A 238 19.26 -20.05 23.22
C CYS A 238 19.61 -21.47 23.70
N ALA A 239 20.53 -21.55 24.67
CA ALA A 239 20.76 -22.78 25.39
C ALA A 239 19.44 -23.11 26.10
N SER A 240 18.73 -24.14 25.64
CA SER A 240 17.85 -24.86 26.54
C SER A 240 18.76 -25.42 27.63
N ASP A 241 18.64 -24.87 28.82
CA ASP A 241 19.28 -25.36 30.02
C ASP A 241 18.77 -26.79 30.28
N LEU A 242 19.42 -27.78 29.66
CA LEU A 242 19.21 -29.21 29.91
C LEU A 242 20.04 -29.67 31.13
N SER A 243 20.46 -28.74 31.99
CA SER A 243 21.03 -29.04 33.30
C SER A 243 19.94 -29.14 34.38
N ARG A 244 18.92 -29.97 34.15
CA ARG A 244 18.07 -30.46 35.25
C ARG A 244 18.01 -31.97 35.25
N SER A 245 18.71 -32.51 36.26
CA SER A 245 18.52 -33.79 36.95
C SER A 245 18.71 -35.08 36.15
N TRP A 246 19.90 -35.65 36.28
CA TRP A 246 20.08 -36.99 36.84
C TRP A 246 21.18 -36.93 37.91
#